data_AF-A0A286A6A8-F1
#
_entry.id   AF-A0A286A6A8-F1
#
_cell.length_a   1.000
_cell.length_b   1.000
_cell.length_c   1.000
_cell.angle_alpha   90.00
_cell.angle_beta   90.00
_cell.angle_gamma   90.00
#
_symmetry.space_group_name_H-M   'P 1'
#
loop_
_entity.id
_entity.type
_entity.pdbx_description
1 polymer ?
#
loop_
_entity_poly.entity_id
_entity_poly.type
_entity_poly.pdbx_seq_one_letter_code
_entity_poly.pdbx_strand_id
1 'polypeptide(L)'
;MHGKNLFTLFLVIMLMIVGVFIFMLSSNCITQDPQVVATIFVGLTAVIVSIFIGIINKRSTEQQTYQLLELAAIELFRFESHNSSICSLLHKEKGVKLQNMRIKTQIEFEAYITQVLNLFEIAIKYRLQKIFPADAFASWLPWMLEICGYATFRINWKEKFKPHYTNDLIIIIDTGIKCIEENRNKSQDSIKDEFYNRVAIIFKNDMTIKNWNKREVLCE
;
A
#
# COMPACT_ATOMS: atom_id res chain seq x y z
N MET A 1 6.83 -14.53 -14.25
CA MET A 1 8.14 -15.07 -14.70
C MET A 1 9.23 -15.17 -13.62
N HIS A 2 9.20 -14.42 -12.51
CA HIS A 2 10.26 -14.46 -11.46
C HIS A 2 10.27 -15.69 -10.53
N GLY A 3 9.18 -16.48 -10.45
CA GLY A 3 9.13 -17.68 -9.59
C GLY A 3 9.98 -18.85 -10.11
N LYS A 4 10.12 -19.00 -11.43
CA LYS A 4 10.96 -20.03 -12.05
C LYS A 4 12.43 -19.82 -11.66
N ASN A 5 12.93 -18.59 -11.70
CA ASN A 5 14.32 -18.28 -11.39
C ASN A 5 14.67 -18.56 -9.92
N LEU A 6 13.74 -18.33 -8.99
CA LEU A 6 13.97 -18.58 -7.57
C LEU A 6 13.98 -20.08 -7.23
N PHE A 7 13.08 -20.85 -7.86
CA PHE A 7 13.06 -22.31 -7.71
C PHE A 7 14.30 -22.96 -8.35
N THR A 8 14.72 -22.51 -9.53
CA THR A 8 15.97 -22.96 -10.17
C THR A 8 17.18 -22.62 -9.32
N LEU A 9 17.24 -21.41 -8.73
CA LEU A 9 18.32 -21.03 -7.82
C LEU A 9 18.36 -21.90 -6.55
N PHE A 10 17.20 -22.17 -5.94
CA PHE A 10 17.09 -23.08 -4.80
C PHE A 10 17.59 -24.49 -5.15
N LEU A 11 17.16 -25.02 -6.30
CA LEU A 11 17.56 -26.34 -6.78
C LEU A 11 19.08 -26.39 -7.03
N VAL A 12 19.65 -25.36 -7.64
CA VAL A 12 21.10 -25.25 -7.88
C VAL A 12 21.87 -25.19 -6.56
N ILE A 13 21.41 -24.40 -5.58
CA ILE A 13 22.04 -24.31 -4.25
C ILE A 13 21.97 -25.66 -3.53
N MET A 14 20.82 -26.33 -3.53
CA MET A 14 20.66 -27.66 -2.92
C MET A 14 21.55 -28.70 -3.62
N LEU A 15 21.63 -28.68 -4.95
CA LEU A 15 22.51 -29.58 -5.70
C LEU A 15 24.00 -29.29 -5.44
N MET A 16 24.41 -28.03 -5.31
CA MET A 16 25.77 -27.67 -4.91
C MET A 16 26.10 -28.16 -3.49
N ILE A 17 25.18 -27.96 -2.54
CA ILE A 17 25.33 -28.38 -1.15
C ILE A 17 25.45 -29.91 -1.05
N VAL A 18 24.57 -30.64 -1.74
CA VAL A 18 24.62 -32.11 -1.84
C VAL A 18 25.91 -32.56 -2.52
N GLY A 19 26.33 -31.90 -3.60
CA GLY A 19 27.58 -32.20 -4.30
C GLY A 19 28.81 -32.01 -3.42
N VAL A 20 28.88 -30.92 -2.65
CA VAL A 20 29.96 -30.67 -1.69
C VAL A 20 29.94 -31.71 -0.56
N PHE A 21 28.77 -32.11 -0.07
CA PHE A 21 28.65 -33.14 0.96
C PHE A 21 29.12 -34.52 0.47
N ILE A 22 28.70 -34.93 -0.73
CA ILE A 22 29.17 -36.17 -1.37
C ILE A 22 30.68 -36.11 -1.60
N PHE A 23 31.21 -34.97 -2.06
CA PHE A 23 32.63 -34.77 -2.26
C PHE A 23 33.42 -34.90 -0.94
N MET A 24 32.93 -34.28 0.15
CA MET A 24 33.51 -34.37 1.49
C MET A 24 33.52 -35.80 2.03
N LEU A 25 32.44 -36.57 1.82
CA LEU A 25 32.36 -37.99 2.19
C LEU A 25 33.31 -38.86 1.35
N SER A 26 33.45 -38.58 0.06
CA SER A 26 34.28 -39.38 -0.86
C SER A 26 35.78 -39.12 -0.71
N SER A 27 36.17 -37.91 -0.28
CA SER A 27 37.57 -37.48 -0.33
C SER A 27 38.42 -38.01 0.84
N ASN A 28 37.86 -38.77 1.79
CA ASN A 28 38.52 -39.22 3.03
C ASN A 28 39.28 -38.10 3.79
N CYS A 29 38.99 -36.83 3.47
CA CYS A 29 39.86 -35.70 3.81
C CYS A 29 39.54 -35.11 5.19
N ILE A 30 38.61 -35.74 5.93
CA ILE A 30 38.19 -35.31 7.25
C ILE A 30 38.26 -36.52 8.18
N THR A 31 39.28 -36.55 9.03
CA THR A 31 39.41 -37.45 10.19
C THR A 31 38.47 -37.07 11.34
N GLN A 32 37.33 -36.46 11.05
CA GLN A 32 36.30 -36.12 12.06
C GLN A 32 35.10 -37.05 11.92
N ASP A 33 34.54 -37.39 13.07
CA ASP A 33 33.35 -38.20 13.24
C ASP A 33 32.27 -37.80 12.21
N PRO A 34 31.83 -38.74 11.33
CA PRO A 34 30.84 -38.46 10.30
C PRO A 34 29.52 -37.87 10.86
N GLN A 35 29.24 -38.08 12.15
CA GLN A 35 28.10 -37.48 12.83
C GLN A 35 28.19 -35.94 12.91
N VAL A 36 29.39 -35.38 13.06
CA VAL A 36 29.61 -33.93 13.16
C VAL A 36 29.35 -33.25 11.82
N VAL A 37 29.84 -33.85 10.73
CA VAL A 37 29.64 -33.34 9.37
C VAL A 37 28.15 -33.39 8.98
N ALA A 38 27.46 -34.48 9.32
CA ALA A 38 26.01 -34.61 9.09
C ALA A 38 25.20 -33.56 9.87
N THR A 39 25.57 -33.29 11.13
CA THR A 39 24.88 -32.32 11.98
C THR A 39 24.99 -30.89 11.41
N ILE A 40 26.19 -30.49 10.98
CA ILE A 40 26.41 -29.17 10.35
C ILE A 40 25.58 -29.03 9.06
N PHE A 41 25.52 -30.10 8.26
CA PHE A 41 24.76 -30.14 7.02
C PHE A 41 23.25 -29.98 7.24
N VAL A 42 22.68 -30.70 8.21
CA VAL A 42 21.26 -30.59 8.57
C VAL A 42 20.94 -29.17 9.05
N GLY A 43 21.81 -28.58 9.89
CA GLY A 43 21.65 -27.21 10.37
C GLY A 43 21.62 -26.17 9.25
N LEU A 44 22.58 -26.23 8.31
CA LEU A 44 22.63 -25.32 7.16
C LEU A 44 21.40 -25.47 6.25
N THR A 45 20.97 -26.71 5.99
CA THR A 45 19.79 -26.99 5.18
C THR A 45 18.53 -26.42 5.83
N ALA A 46 18.36 -26.59 7.15
CA ALA A 46 17.23 -26.06 7.90
C ALA A 46 17.17 -24.52 7.88
N VAL A 47 18.32 -23.84 7.99
CA VAL A 47 18.39 -22.37 7.89
C VAL A 47 17.98 -21.90 6.49
N ILE A 48 18.48 -22.54 5.44
CA ILE A 48 18.12 -22.19 4.05
C ILE A 48 16.62 -22.39 3.83
N VAL A 49 16.08 -23.56 4.19
CA VAL A 49 14.64 -23.84 4.07
C VAL A 49 13.80 -22.80 4.83
N SER A 50 14.21 -22.43 6.05
CA SER A 50 13.51 -21.41 6.85
C SER A 50 13.51 -20.04 6.17
N ILE A 51 14.62 -19.61 5.56
CA ILE A 51 14.71 -18.37 4.79
C ILE A 51 13.75 -18.41 3.59
N PHE A 52 13.70 -19.52 2.86
CA PHE A 52 12.82 -19.69 1.70
C PHE A 52 11.34 -19.70 2.08
N ILE A 53 10.96 -20.42 3.14
CA ILE A 53 9.60 -20.40 3.69
C ILE A 53 9.23 -18.97 4.10
N GLY A 54 10.13 -18.24 4.75
CA GLY A 54 9.93 -16.84 5.11
C GLY A 54 9.66 -15.93 3.90
N ILE A 55 10.41 -16.11 2.81
CA ILE A 55 10.23 -15.34 1.57
C ILE A 55 8.89 -15.66 0.90
N ILE A 56 8.50 -16.95 0.83
CA ILE A 56 7.24 -17.38 0.22
C ILE A 56 6.06 -16.88 1.03
N ASN A 57 6.11 -17.04 2.36
CA ASN A 57 5.05 -16.57 3.26
C ASN A 57 4.88 -15.06 3.15
N LYS A 58 5.98 -14.30 3.12
CA LYS A 58 5.93 -12.84 2.94
C LYS A 58 5.21 -12.44 1.65
N ARG A 59 5.54 -13.08 0.52
CA ARG A 59 4.88 -12.80 -0.77
C ARG A 59 3.40 -13.19 -0.77
N SER A 60 3.07 -14.32 -0.17
CA SER A 60 1.68 -14.77 -0.01
C SER A 60 0.89 -13.76 0.82
N THR A 61 1.45 -13.28 1.94
CA THR A 61 0.83 -12.27 2.78
C THR A 61 0.66 -10.94 2.05
N GLU A 62 1.68 -10.46 1.32
CA GLU A 62 1.58 -9.24 0.51
C GLU A 62 0.43 -9.32 -0.51
N GLN A 63 0.28 -10.45 -1.19
CA GLN A 63 -0.81 -10.68 -2.14
C GLN A 63 -2.19 -10.73 -1.46
N GLN A 64 -2.29 -11.43 -0.33
CA GLN A 64 -3.54 -11.50 0.45
C GLN A 64 -3.95 -10.12 0.95
N THR A 65 -3.00 -9.34 1.49
CA THR A 65 -3.24 -7.97 1.94
C THR A 65 -3.74 -7.08 0.80
N TYR A 66 -3.12 -7.16 -0.37
CA TYR A 66 -3.56 -6.44 -1.56
C TYR A 66 -5.00 -6.81 -1.96
N GLN A 67 -5.32 -8.10 -2.03
CA GLN A 67 -6.66 -8.59 -2.36
C GLN A 67 -7.72 -8.12 -1.36
N LEU A 68 -7.40 -8.12 -0.05
CA LEU A 68 -8.31 -7.63 0.98
C LEU A 68 -8.59 -6.12 0.83
N LEU A 69 -7.58 -5.34 0.48
CA LEU A 69 -7.72 -3.91 0.21
C LEU A 69 -8.59 -3.67 -1.05
N GLU A 70 -8.41 -4.43 -2.12
CA GLU A 70 -9.25 -4.34 -3.31
C GLU A 70 -10.71 -4.72 -3.02
N LEU A 71 -10.95 -5.80 -2.27
CA LEU A 71 -12.29 -6.21 -1.88
C LEU A 71 -12.99 -5.14 -1.01
N ALA A 72 -12.26 -4.55 -0.06
CA ALA A 72 -12.78 -3.46 0.75
C ALA A 72 -13.10 -2.20 -0.10
N ALA A 73 -12.27 -1.88 -1.10
CA ALA A 73 -12.56 -0.80 -2.04
C ALA A 73 -13.80 -1.10 -2.90
N ILE A 74 -14.00 -2.35 -3.34
CA ILE A 74 -15.20 -2.77 -4.09
C ILE A 74 -16.47 -2.58 -3.24
N GLU A 75 -16.44 -2.93 -1.96
CA GLU A 75 -17.57 -2.72 -1.06
C GLU A 75 -17.89 -1.22 -0.88
N LEU A 76 -16.85 -0.37 -0.85
CA LEU A 76 -17.04 1.08 -0.83
C LEU A 76 -17.71 1.58 -2.12
N PHE A 77 -17.28 1.12 -3.29
CA PHE A 77 -17.93 1.47 -4.56
C PHE A 77 -19.37 0.97 -4.66
N ARG A 78 -19.64 -0.23 -4.14
CA ARG A 78 -21.01 -0.74 -4.03
C ARG A 78 -21.83 0.17 -3.12
N PHE A 79 -21.29 0.58 -1.98
CA PHE A 79 -21.98 1.52 -1.10
C PHE A 79 -22.32 2.83 -1.85
N GLU A 80 -21.37 3.43 -2.57
CA GLU A 80 -21.59 4.66 -3.32
C GLU A 80 -22.67 4.50 -4.40
N SER A 81 -22.64 3.38 -5.12
CA SER A 81 -23.65 3.05 -6.14
C SER A 81 -25.06 2.96 -5.57
N HIS A 82 -25.21 2.43 -4.34
CA HIS A 82 -26.52 2.29 -3.70
C HIS A 82 -26.96 3.55 -2.93
N ASN A 83 -26.02 4.43 -2.58
CA ASN A 83 -26.24 5.60 -1.72
C ASN A 83 -25.86 6.91 -2.40
N SER A 84 -26.21 7.05 -3.69
CA SER A 84 -25.94 8.26 -4.49
C SER A 84 -26.40 9.55 -3.82
N SER A 85 -27.51 9.53 -3.07
CA SER A 85 -28.00 10.67 -2.30
C SER A 85 -27.01 11.15 -1.23
N ILE A 86 -26.29 10.24 -0.57
CA ILE A 86 -25.25 10.56 0.41
C ILE A 86 -24.00 11.07 -0.29
N CYS A 87 -23.55 10.40 -1.36
CA CYS A 87 -22.37 10.81 -2.13
C CYS A 87 -22.53 12.18 -2.80
N SER A 88 -23.76 12.54 -3.21
CA SER A 88 -24.06 13.87 -3.75
C SER A 88 -23.79 15.00 -2.75
N LEU A 89 -23.77 14.73 -1.44
CA LEU A 89 -23.46 15.74 -0.43
C LEU A 89 -22.00 16.19 -0.49
N LEU A 90 -21.08 15.35 -0.99
CA LEU A 90 -19.69 15.74 -1.24
C LEU A 90 -19.57 16.82 -2.32
N HIS A 91 -20.43 16.75 -3.32
CA HIS A 91 -20.40 17.58 -4.52
C HIS A 91 -21.04 18.97 -4.34
N LYS A 92 -21.55 19.29 -3.14
CA LYS A 92 -22.14 20.61 -2.87
C LYS A 92 -21.04 21.68 -2.87
N GLU A 93 -21.17 22.66 -3.77
CA GLU A 93 -20.18 23.72 -3.97
C GLU A 93 -19.78 24.48 -2.69
N LYS A 94 -20.78 24.85 -1.88
CA LYS A 94 -20.54 25.60 -0.62
C LYS A 94 -20.12 24.70 0.55
N GLY A 95 -20.13 23.39 0.36
CA GLY A 95 -19.97 22.41 1.42
C GLY A 95 -21.13 22.43 2.43
N VAL A 96 -21.21 21.38 3.26
CA VAL A 96 -22.23 21.28 4.33
C VAL A 96 -21.58 20.83 5.62
N LYS A 97 -21.79 21.58 6.71
CA LYS A 97 -21.41 21.12 8.06
C LYS A 97 -22.30 19.97 8.50
N LEU A 98 -21.71 18.90 9.04
CA LEU A 98 -22.43 17.69 9.43
C LEU A 98 -23.56 17.96 10.43
N GLN A 99 -23.34 18.86 11.38
CA GLN A 99 -24.33 19.28 12.38
C GLN A 99 -25.60 19.93 11.78
N ASN A 100 -25.55 20.37 10.52
CA ASN A 100 -26.69 20.96 9.81
C ASN A 100 -27.48 19.92 8.99
N MET A 101 -27.02 18.66 8.95
CA MET A 101 -27.71 17.58 8.26
C MET A 101 -28.75 16.92 9.17
N ARG A 102 -29.71 16.22 8.58
CA ARG A 102 -30.59 15.32 9.35
C ARG A 102 -29.75 14.21 9.99
N ILE A 103 -30.03 13.85 11.23
CA ILE A 103 -29.27 12.86 12.03
C ILE A 103 -28.95 11.58 11.23
N LYS A 104 -29.96 10.98 10.57
CA LYS A 104 -29.75 9.77 9.76
C LYS A 104 -28.70 9.98 8.65
N THR A 105 -28.86 11.06 7.88
CA THR A 105 -27.95 11.44 6.79
C THR A 105 -26.55 11.76 7.31
N GLN A 106 -26.45 12.42 8.46
CA GLN A 106 -25.18 12.68 9.13
C GLN A 106 -24.46 11.38 9.46
N ILE A 107 -25.14 10.42 10.09
CA ILE A 107 -24.55 9.12 10.46
C ILE A 107 -24.08 8.36 9.22
N GLU A 108 -24.91 8.31 8.18
CA GLU A 108 -24.58 7.62 6.92
C GLU A 108 -23.36 8.26 6.22
N PHE A 109 -23.31 9.59 6.17
CA PHE A 109 -22.17 10.31 5.61
C PHE A 109 -20.90 10.13 6.45
N GLU A 110 -20.99 10.25 7.78
CA GLU A 110 -19.86 10.03 8.69
C GLU A 110 -19.31 8.61 8.54
N ALA A 111 -20.19 7.59 8.49
CA ALA A 111 -19.80 6.21 8.30
C ALA A 111 -19.09 5.98 6.97
N TYR A 112 -19.59 6.58 5.89
CA TYR A 112 -18.97 6.50 4.58
C TYR A 112 -17.57 7.12 4.56
N ILE A 113 -17.43 8.38 4.98
CA ILE A 113 -16.12 9.06 4.99
C ILE A 113 -15.12 8.35 5.90
N THR A 114 -15.58 7.88 7.06
CA THR A 114 -14.73 7.12 8.00
C THR A 114 -14.23 5.83 7.35
N GLN A 115 -15.06 5.12 6.58
CA GLN A 115 -14.64 3.90 5.87
C GLN A 115 -13.58 4.20 4.81
N VAL A 116 -13.76 5.27 4.02
CA VAL A 116 -12.76 5.70 3.04
C VAL A 116 -11.42 6.00 3.71
N LEU A 117 -11.45 6.81 4.78
CA LEU A 117 -10.24 7.22 5.49
C LEU A 117 -9.56 6.05 6.20
N ASN A 118 -10.31 5.13 6.81
CA ASN A 118 -9.76 3.94 7.45
C ASN A 118 -9.08 3.02 6.41
N LEU A 119 -9.72 2.81 5.26
CA LEU A 119 -9.15 2.02 4.18
C LEU A 119 -7.81 2.63 3.71
N PHE A 120 -7.79 3.94 3.51
CA PHE A 120 -6.59 4.64 3.07
C PHE A 120 -5.50 4.68 4.14
N GLU A 121 -5.85 4.80 5.43
CA GLU A 121 -4.90 4.71 6.54
C GLU A 121 -4.18 3.35 6.57
N ILE A 122 -4.92 2.26 6.37
CA ILE A 122 -4.34 0.91 6.29
C ILE A 122 -3.41 0.82 5.08
N ALA A 123 -3.81 1.36 3.92
CA ALA A 123 -2.96 1.39 2.72
C ALA A 123 -1.66 2.16 2.95
N ILE A 124 -1.70 3.32 3.62
CA ILE A 124 -0.51 4.09 4.01
C ILE A 124 0.39 3.26 4.94
N LYS A 125 -0.19 2.63 5.96
CA LYS A 125 0.57 1.83 6.93
C LYS A 125 1.30 0.67 6.25
N TYR A 126 0.62 -0.06 5.37
CA TYR A 126 1.26 -1.13 4.60
C TYR A 126 2.27 -0.62 3.58
N ARG A 127 2.05 0.57 3.03
CA ARG A 127 3.01 1.21 2.15
C ARG A 127 4.30 1.58 2.88
N LEU A 128 4.20 2.14 4.09
CA LEU A 128 5.35 2.44 4.96
C LEU A 128 6.13 1.17 5.32
N GLN A 129 5.43 0.06 5.53
CA GLN A 129 6.01 -1.26 5.81
C GLN A 129 6.56 -1.97 4.56
N LYS A 130 6.44 -1.36 3.36
CA LYS A 130 6.83 -1.94 2.06
C LYS A 130 6.10 -3.26 1.74
N ILE A 131 4.90 -3.44 2.28
CA ILE A 131 4.01 -4.57 2.00
C ILE A 131 3.11 -4.23 0.80
N PHE A 132 2.63 -2.98 0.74
CA PHE A 132 1.78 -2.51 -0.35
C PHE A 132 2.63 -1.94 -1.50
N PRO A 133 2.50 -2.46 -2.74
CA PRO A 133 3.29 -2.00 -3.89
C PRO A 133 3.12 -0.50 -4.14
N ALA A 134 4.21 0.16 -4.54
CA ALA A 134 4.23 1.62 -4.67
C ALA A 134 3.40 2.13 -5.86
N ASP A 135 3.32 1.37 -6.93
CA ASP A 135 2.45 1.60 -8.09
C ASP A 135 0.96 1.46 -7.73
N ALA A 136 0.60 0.37 -7.05
CA ALA A 136 -0.76 0.18 -6.54
C ALA A 136 -1.18 1.28 -5.57
N PHE A 137 -0.30 1.67 -4.64
CA PHE A 137 -0.58 2.80 -3.75
C PHE A 137 -0.74 4.11 -4.53
N ALA A 138 0.11 4.35 -5.53
CA ALA A 138 0.05 5.57 -6.34
C ALA A 138 -1.23 5.67 -7.18
N SER A 139 -1.82 4.56 -7.61
CA SER A 139 -3.09 4.56 -8.35
C SER A 139 -4.29 4.96 -7.48
N TRP A 140 -4.16 4.92 -6.15
CA TRP A 140 -5.23 5.31 -5.21
C TRP A 140 -5.17 6.80 -4.83
N LEU A 141 -4.02 7.45 -5.04
CA LEU A 141 -3.83 8.86 -4.71
C LEU A 141 -4.78 9.85 -5.43
N PRO A 142 -5.22 9.63 -6.69
CA PRO A 142 -6.15 10.53 -7.35
C PRO A 142 -7.49 10.62 -6.62
N TRP A 143 -8.01 9.48 -6.13
CA TRP A 143 -9.27 9.44 -5.36
C TRP A 143 -9.14 10.19 -4.05
N MET A 144 -8.00 10.09 -3.37
CA MET A 144 -7.77 10.87 -2.15
C MET A 144 -7.64 12.36 -2.42
N LEU A 145 -7.00 12.76 -3.52
CA LEU A 145 -6.94 14.16 -3.93
C LEU A 145 -8.34 14.71 -4.28
N GLU A 146 -9.17 13.90 -4.95
CA GLU A 146 -10.56 14.22 -5.25
C GLU A 146 -11.36 14.46 -3.98
N ILE A 147 -11.21 13.60 -2.96
CA ILE A 147 -11.85 13.78 -1.66
C ILE A 147 -11.42 15.09 -0.99
N CYS A 148 -10.12 15.41 -1.05
CA CYS A 148 -9.61 16.71 -0.57
C CYS A 148 -10.20 17.90 -1.35
N GLY A 149 -10.61 17.67 -2.60
CA GLY A 149 -11.30 18.61 -3.48
C GLY A 149 -12.74 18.93 -3.07
N TYR A 150 -13.40 18.09 -2.27
CA TYR A 150 -14.77 18.34 -1.83
C TYR A 150 -14.86 19.35 -0.67
N ALA A 151 -15.66 20.41 -0.88
CA ALA A 151 -15.87 21.46 0.13
C ALA A 151 -16.49 20.90 1.42
N THR A 152 -17.48 20.01 1.29
CA THR A 152 -18.08 19.30 2.44
C THR A 152 -17.03 18.54 3.23
N PHE A 153 -16.13 17.81 2.57
CA PHE A 153 -15.06 17.09 3.26
C PHE A 153 -14.13 18.06 4.01
N ARG A 154 -13.61 19.09 3.34
CA ARG A 154 -12.65 20.04 3.96
C ARG A 154 -13.18 20.73 5.20
N ILE A 155 -14.44 21.16 5.20
CA ILE A 155 -15.06 21.84 6.33
C ILE A 155 -15.13 20.91 7.55
N ASN A 156 -15.48 19.64 7.33
CA ASN A 156 -15.63 18.67 8.41
C ASN A 156 -14.31 17.98 8.79
N TRP A 157 -13.30 18.01 7.92
CA TRP A 157 -11.99 17.41 8.18
C TRP A 157 -11.37 17.94 9.47
N LYS A 158 -11.22 19.27 9.59
CA LYS A 158 -10.54 19.89 10.75
C LYS A 158 -11.30 19.70 12.07
N GLU A 159 -12.62 19.81 12.03
CA GLU A 159 -13.47 19.83 13.23
C GLU A 159 -13.85 18.43 13.71
N LYS A 160 -14.07 17.48 12.78
CA LYS A 160 -14.67 16.17 13.09
C LYS A 160 -13.74 15.00 12.85
N PHE A 161 -13.12 14.90 11.67
CA PHE A 161 -12.43 13.67 11.27
C PHE A 161 -10.96 13.64 11.72
N LYS A 162 -10.22 14.72 11.48
CA LYS A 162 -8.77 14.82 11.71
C LYS A 162 -8.29 14.30 13.07
N PRO A 163 -8.95 14.57 14.22
CA PRO A 163 -8.46 14.14 15.53
C PRO A 163 -8.42 12.61 15.74
N HIS A 164 -9.08 11.82 14.89
CA HIS A 164 -9.22 10.37 15.05
C HIS A 164 -8.20 9.55 14.26
N TYR A 165 -7.32 10.20 13.50
CA TYR A 165 -6.43 9.53 12.55
C TYR A 165 -4.94 9.70 12.89
N THR A 166 -4.13 8.81 12.34
CA THR A 166 -2.67 8.85 12.47
C THR A 166 -2.06 10.07 11.81
N ASN A 167 -0.89 10.49 12.31
CA ASN A 167 -0.15 11.62 11.75
C ASN A 167 0.17 11.44 10.25
N ASP A 168 0.46 10.22 9.81
CA ASP A 168 0.78 9.95 8.40
C ASP A 168 -0.42 10.24 7.48
N LEU A 169 -1.62 9.79 7.85
CA LEU A 169 -2.84 10.12 7.11
C LEU A 169 -3.10 11.62 7.17
N ILE A 170 -2.98 12.24 8.35
CA ILE A 170 -3.22 13.67 8.53
C ILE A 170 -2.33 14.49 7.59
N ILE A 171 -1.03 14.18 7.53
CA ILE A 171 -0.08 14.90 6.68
C ILE A 171 -0.49 14.75 5.21
N ILE A 172 -0.90 13.56 4.75
CA ILE A 172 -1.31 13.35 3.36
C ILE A 172 -2.59 14.12 3.03
N ILE A 173 -3.62 14.06 3.88
CA ILE A 173 -4.87 14.79 3.66
C ILE A 173 -4.65 16.30 3.69
N ASP A 174 -3.93 16.82 4.69
CA ASP A 174 -3.62 18.25 4.78
C ASP A 174 -2.79 18.70 3.56
N THR A 175 -1.90 17.84 3.07
CA THR A 175 -1.14 18.09 1.82
C THR A 175 -2.07 18.18 0.62
N GLY A 176 -3.03 17.25 0.46
CA GLY A 176 -4.00 17.27 -0.63
C GLY A 176 -4.87 18.53 -0.60
N ILE A 177 -5.40 18.88 0.58
CA ILE A 177 -6.17 20.11 0.79
C ILE A 177 -5.35 21.34 0.41
N LYS A 178 -4.10 21.42 0.87
CA LYS A 178 -3.19 22.52 0.56
C LYS A 178 -2.89 22.61 -0.93
N CYS A 179 -2.70 21.48 -1.62
CA CYS A 179 -2.49 21.47 -3.08
C CYS A 179 -3.70 22.06 -3.82
N ILE A 180 -4.92 21.68 -3.42
CA ILE A 180 -6.16 22.22 -4.00
C ILE A 180 -6.30 23.72 -3.72
N GLU A 181 -6.00 24.16 -2.50
CA GLU A 181 -6.15 25.57 -2.10
C GLU A 181 -5.12 26.50 -2.74
N GLU A 182 -3.85 26.09 -2.81
CA GLU A 182 -2.75 26.89 -3.40
C GLU A 182 -2.83 26.98 -4.92
N ASN A 183 -3.49 26.03 -5.58
CA ASN A 183 -3.45 25.88 -7.03
C ASN A 183 -4.84 25.93 -7.69
N ARG A 184 -5.83 26.60 -7.07
CA ARG A 184 -7.21 26.68 -7.60
C ARG A 184 -7.31 27.17 -9.05
N ASN A 185 -6.34 27.97 -9.51
CA ASN A 185 -6.31 28.53 -10.86
C ASN A 185 -5.45 27.72 -11.85
N LYS A 186 -4.87 26.60 -11.42
CA LYS A 186 -4.04 25.75 -12.29
C LYS A 186 -4.86 24.59 -12.86
N SER A 187 -4.30 23.93 -13.88
CA SER A 187 -4.87 22.71 -14.43
C SER A 187 -4.89 21.59 -13.38
N GLN A 188 -5.87 20.68 -13.49
CA GLN A 188 -5.98 19.53 -12.60
C GLN A 188 -4.72 18.68 -12.59
N ASP A 189 -4.07 18.51 -13.74
CA ASP A 189 -2.82 17.73 -13.84
C ASP A 189 -1.67 18.38 -13.09
N SER A 190 -1.60 19.72 -13.07
CA SER A 190 -0.60 20.43 -12.26
C SER A 190 -0.85 20.25 -10.76
N ILE A 191 -2.11 20.19 -10.33
CA ILE A 191 -2.46 19.93 -8.92
C ILE A 191 -2.09 18.49 -8.54
N LYS A 192 -2.41 17.53 -9.41
CA LYS A 192 -2.02 16.12 -9.25
C LYS A 192 -0.51 15.98 -9.13
N ASP A 193 0.26 16.53 -10.08
CA ASP A 193 1.73 16.48 -10.06
C ASP A 193 2.30 17.01 -8.75
N GLU A 194 1.81 18.16 -8.29
CA GLU A 194 2.25 18.75 -7.01
C GLU A 194 1.90 17.84 -5.83
N PHE A 195 0.69 17.26 -5.81
CA PHE A 195 0.27 16.32 -4.78
C PHE A 195 1.16 15.06 -4.76
N TYR A 196 1.38 14.43 -5.91
CA TYR A 196 2.27 13.26 -6.04
C TYR A 196 3.70 13.58 -5.59
N ASN A 197 4.24 14.74 -5.97
CA ASN A 197 5.57 15.18 -5.53
C ASN A 197 5.66 15.29 -4.01
N ARG A 198 4.67 15.92 -3.37
CA ARG A 198 4.66 16.09 -1.91
C ARG A 198 4.44 14.76 -1.17
N VAL A 199 3.55 13.90 -1.66
CA VAL A 199 3.35 12.58 -1.07
C VAL A 199 4.60 11.72 -1.22
N ALA A 200 5.31 11.78 -2.35
CA ALA A 200 6.56 11.03 -2.53
C ALA A 200 7.62 11.39 -1.49
N ILE A 201 7.69 12.65 -1.03
CA ILE A 201 8.62 13.09 0.03
C ILE A 201 8.35 12.33 1.34
N ILE A 202 7.08 12.15 1.71
CA ILE A 202 6.67 11.40 2.92
C ILE A 202 7.20 9.95 2.84
N PHE A 203 7.21 9.37 1.64
CA PHE A 203 7.72 8.03 1.38
C PHE A 203 9.20 8.01 0.96
N LYS A 204 10.02 8.93 1.47
CA LYS A 204 11.48 9.01 1.21
C LYS A 204 11.84 9.25 -0.26
N ASN A 205 11.13 10.15 -0.91
CA ASN A 205 11.27 10.50 -2.33
C ASN A 205 11.06 9.30 -3.27
N ASP A 206 10.02 8.49 -3.01
CA ASP A 206 9.74 7.34 -3.86
C ASP A 206 9.42 7.76 -5.31
N MET A 207 10.30 7.37 -6.23
CA MET A 207 10.20 7.76 -7.64
C MET A 207 9.00 7.13 -8.35
N THR A 208 8.50 6.00 -7.86
CA THR A 208 7.29 5.34 -8.40
C THR A 208 6.08 6.23 -8.17
N ILE A 209 5.93 6.75 -6.94
CA ILE A 209 4.86 7.68 -6.59
C ILE A 209 5.06 8.99 -7.34
N LYS A 210 6.26 9.57 -7.28
CA LYS A 210 6.58 10.86 -7.89
C LYS A 210 6.28 10.93 -9.39
N ASN A 211 6.59 9.85 -10.12
CA ASN A 211 6.45 9.80 -11.57
C ASN A 211 5.14 9.14 -12.02
N TRP A 212 4.19 8.85 -11.12
CA TRP A 212 2.96 8.15 -11.47
C TRP A 212 2.15 8.90 -12.53
N ASN A 213 1.85 10.18 -12.28
CA ASN A 213 1.04 11.02 -13.18
C ASN A 213 1.70 11.26 -14.55
N LYS A 214 3.02 11.05 -14.67
CA LYS A 214 3.77 11.22 -15.93
C LYS A 214 3.75 9.98 -16.81
N ARG A 215 3.32 8.83 -16.29
CA ARG A 215 3.31 7.57 -17.05
C ARG A 215 2.12 7.44 -17.99
N GLU A 216 1.02 8.16 -17.73
CA GLU A 216 -0.18 8.11 -18.57
C GLU A 216 0.05 8.72 -19.97
N VAL A 217 1.06 9.58 -20.14
CA VAL A 217 1.35 10.28 -21.41
C VAL A 217 2.13 9.41 -22.42
N LEU A 218 2.58 8.21 -22.06
CA LEU A 218 3.42 7.35 -22.91
C LEU A 218 2.67 6.16 -23.55
N CYS A 219 1.35 6.09 -23.38
CA CYS A 219 0.50 5.02 -23.92
C CYS A 219 -0.53 5.50 -24.95
N GLU A 220 -0.45 6.75 -25.40
CA GLU A 220 -1.16 7.28 -26.59
C GLU A 220 -0.22 7.28 -27.80
#